data_AF-A0A7K4CKF6-F1
#
_entry.id   AF-A0A7K4CKF6-F1
#
_cell.length_a   1.000
_cell.length_b   1.000
_cell.length_c   1.000
_cell.angle_alpha   90.00
_cell.angle_beta   90.00
_cell.angle_gamma   90.00
#
_symmetry.space_group_name_H-M   'P 1'
#
loop_
_entity.id
_entity.type
_entity.pdbx_description
1 polymer ?
#
loop_
_entity_poly.entity_id
_entity_poly.type
_entity_poly.pdbx_seq_one_letter_code
_entity_poly.pdbx_strand_id
1 'polypeptide(L)'
;MTSYKERILEVIGESDVGLTTVDVAKNAGVSKTTVIKYLSVLSSEGKVEFVEVGPSKLWRTRNSSARNAEERATTTEVEPLPTVDIGFCNDSDKVMYFSFRVNSDQICTLMKRANRCYL
;
A
#
# COMPACT_ATOMS: atom_id res chain seq x y z
N MET A 1 -16.09 -10.27 20.48
CA MET A 1 -14.74 -10.89 20.39
C MET A 1 -14.12 -10.40 19.11
N THR A 2 -12.95 -9.76 19.18
CA THR A 2 -12.17 -9.40 17.99
C THR A 2 -11.66 -10.66 17.30
N SER A 3 -11.81 -10.71 15.98
CA SER A 3 -11.35 -11.84 15.17
C SER A 3 -9.82 -11.94 15.19
N TYR A 4 -9.27 -13.11 14.85
CA TYR A 4 -7.81 -13.27 14.69
C TYR A 4 -7.24 -12.28 13.67
N LYS A 5 -7.99 -11.97 12.61
CA LYS A 5 -7.58 -11.02 11.57
C LYS A 5 -7.41 -9.61 12.13
N GLU A 6 -8.37 -9.15 12.93
CA GLU A 6 -8.35 -7.81 13.54
C GLU A 6 -7.21 -7.68 14.54
N ARG A 7 -7.03 -8.66 15.43
CA ARG A 7 -5.95 -8.66 16.42
C ARG A 7 -4.56 -8.64 15.77
N ILE A 8 -4.39 -9.37 14.66
CA ILE A 8 -3.13 -9.37 13.91
C ILE A 8 -2.87 -8.01 13.27
N LEU A 9 -3.89 -7.37 12.68
CA LEU A 9 -3.76 -6.05 12.07
C LEU A 9 -3.45 -4.97 13.10
N GLU A 10 -4.11 -5.01 14.25
CA GLU A 10 -3.89 -4.09 15.37
C GLU A 10 -2.44 -4.12 15.84
N VAL A 11 -1.92 -5.30 16.16
CA VAL A 11 -0.54 -5.51 16.60
C VAL A 11 0.49 -5.05 15.56
N ILE A 12 0.23 -5.25 14.27
CA ILE A 12 1.13 -4.79 13.21
C ILE A 12 1.09 -3.26 13.09
N GLY A 13 -0.07 -2.65 13.29
CA GLY A 13 -0.25 -1.19 13.25
C GLY A 13 0.38 -0.46 14.43
N GLU A 14 0.61 -1.13 15.55
CA GLU A 14 1.30 -0.57 16.73
C GLU A 14 2.82 -0.41 16.53
N SER A 15 3.42 -1.06 15.52
CA SER A 15 4.86 -1.02 15.28
C SER A 15 5.23 -0.22 14.03
N ASP A 16 5.95 0.90 14.22
CA ASP A 16 6.46 1.73 13.12
C ASP A 16 7.54 1.02 12.28
N VAL A 17 8.34 0.17 12.92
CA VAL A 17 9.47 -0.55 12.30
C VAL A 17 9.03 -1.88 11.67
N GLY A 18 7.87 -2.38 12.08
CA GLY A 18 7.35 -3.70 11.73
C GLY A 18 7.72 -4.78 12.75
N LEU A 19 7.17 -5.99 12.58
CA LEU A 19 7.29 -7.09 13.53
C LEU A 19 7.62 -8.41 12.83
N THR A 20 8.41 -9.27 13.46
CA THR A 20 8.59 -10.63 12.95
C THR A 20 7.29 -11.43 13.09
N THR A 21 7.13 -12.48 12.29
CA THR A 21 5.99 -13.41 12.43
C THR A 21 5.86 -13.99 13.85
N VAL A 22 6.98 -14.15 14.57
CA VAL A 22 7.01 -14.67 15.94
C VAL A 22 6.47 -13.62 16.92
N ASP A 23 6.88 -12.37 16.77
CA ASP A 23 6.43 -11.28 17.63
C ASP A 23 4.95 -10.97 17.41
N VAL A 24 4.49 -10.98 16.15
CA VAL A 24 3.05 -10.86 15.84
C VAL A 24 2.25 -11.98 16.53
N ALA A 25 2.73 -13.23 16.49
CA ALA A 25 2.06 -14.35 17.14
C ALA A 25 1.99 -14.19 18.67
N LYS A 26 3.11 -13.77 19.29
CA LYS A 26 3.20 -13.55 20.72
C LYS A 26 2.27 -12.41 21.18
N ASN A 27 2.33 -11.27 20.52
CA ASN A 27 1.59 -10.06 20.88
C ASN A 27 0.10 -10.20 20.57
N ALA A 28 -0.24 -10.81 19.43
CA ALA A 28 -1.64 -11.08 19.09
C ALA A 28 -2.23 -12.24 19.90
N GLY A 29 -1.44 -13.04 20.62
CA GLY A 29 -1.91 -14.22 21.35
C GLY A 29 -2.53 -15.28 20.42
N VAL A 30 -1.90 -15.50 19.27
CA VAL A 30 -2.37 -16.41 18.20
C VAL A 30 -1.24 -17.37 17.82
N SER A 31 -1.58 -18.60 17.42
CA SER A 31 -0.55 -19.57 17.00
C SER A 31 0.24 -19.07 15.78
N LYS A 32 1.54 -19.39 15.71
CA LYS A 32 2.42 -19.00 14.60
C LYS A 32 1.88 -19.44 13.24
N THR A 33 1.33 -20.65 13.13
CA THR A 33 0.73 -21.17 11.89
C THR A 33 -0.50 -20.38 11.47
N THR A 34 -1.35 -20.00 12.44
CA THR A 34 -2.52 -19.16 12.18
C THR A 34 -2.07 -17.78 11.69
N VAL A 35 -1.09 -17.16 12.34
CA VAL A 35 -0.53 -15.87 11.91
C VAL A 35 0.01 -15.94 10.49
N ILE A 36 0.79 -16.98 10.13
CA ILE A 36 1.29 -17.16 8.75
C ILE A 36 0.14 -17.17 7.74
N LYS A 37 -0.93 -17.92 8.00
CA LYS A 37 -2.10 -17.98 7.10
C LYS A 37 -2.76 -16.62 6.93
N TYR A 38 -2.97 -15.89 8.03
CA TYR A 38 -3.63 -14.59 7.98
C TYR A 38 -2.74 -13.51 7.34
N LEU A 39 -1.43 -13.53 7.56
CA LEU A 39 -0.49 -12.61 6.92
C LEU A 39 -0.47 -12.79 5.40
N SER A 40 -0.52 -14.03 4.90
CA SER A 40 -0.66 -14.28 3.46
C SER A 40 -1.93 -13.64 2.89
N VAL A 41 -3.09 -13.85 3.55
CA VAL A 41 -4.36 -13.25 3.13
C VAL A 41 -4.32 -11.72 3.19
N LEU A 42 -3.85 -11.14 4.29
CA LEU A 42 -3.78 -9.70 4.50
C LEU A 42 -2.82 -9.02 3.51
N SER A 43 -1.73 -9.71 3.14
CA SER A 43 -0.79 -9.24 2.14
C SER A 43 -1.39 -9.26 0.74
N SER A 44 -2.13 -10.32 0.38
CA SER A 44 -2.89 -10.38 -0.88
C SER A 44 -4.00 -9.33 -0.94
N GLU A 45 -4.61 -8.97 0.20
CA GLU A 45 -5.56 -7.85 0.33
C GLU A 45 -4.87 -6.47 0.30
N GLY A 46 -3.54 -6.42 0.29
CA GLY A 46 -2.76 -5.18 0.26
C GLY A 46 -2.80 -4.38 1.56
N LYS A 47 -3.21 -4.99 2.68
CA LYS A 47 -3.30 -4.31 3.99
C LYS A 47 -1.97 -4.28 4.74
N VAL A 48 -1.16 -5.30 4.53
CA VAL A 48 0.17 -5.44 5.14
C VAL A 48 1.19 -5.78 4.07
N GLU A 49 2.41 -5.37 4.31
CA GLU A 49 3.57 -5.73 3.51
C GLU A 49 4.69 -6.20 4.43
N PHE A 50 5.77 -6.68 3.84
CA PHE A 50 6.95 -7.06 4.59
C PHE A 50 8.20 -6.45 3.98
N VAL A 51 9.20 -6.23 4.83
CA VAL A 51 10.55 -5.85 4.45
C VAL A 51 11.52 -6.90 4.99
N GLU A 52 12.55 -7.19 4.21
CA GLU A 52 13.65 -8.06 4.63
C GLU A 52 14.74 -7.20 5.27
N VAL A 53 15.05 -7.49 6.54
CA VAL A 53 16.11 -6.83 7.29
C VAL A 53 17.07 -7.92 7.77
N GLY A 54 18.19 -8.07 7.05
CA GLY A 54 19.12 -9.18 7.26
C GLY A 54 18.42 -10.53 7.07
N PRO A 55 18.52 -11.47 8.02
CA PRO A 55 17.86 -12.78 7.91
C PRO A 55 16.37 -12.75 8.31
N SER A 56 15.83 -11.58 8.67
CA SER A 56 14.50 -11.46 9.27
C SER A 56 13.51 -10.77 8.34
N LYS A 57 12.27 -11.26 8.38
CA LYS A 57 11.13 -10.69 7.67
C LYS A 57 10.28 -9.89 8.66
N LEU A 58 10.16 -8.58 8.45
CA LEU A 58 9.37 -7.67 9.29
C LEU A 58 8.09 -7.27 8.59
N TRP A 59 6.94 -7.52 9.22
CA TRP A 59 5.62 -7.18 8.73
C TRP A 59 5.19 -5.81 9.25
N ARG A 60 4.67 -4.98 8.35
CA ARG A 60 4.17 -3.63 8.68
C ARG A 60 2.89 -3.33 7.90
N THR A 61 2.12 -2.38 8.39
CA THR A 61 0.93 -1.89 7.68
C THR A 61 1.35 -1.22 6.39
N ARG A 62 0.62 -1.49 5.30
CA ARG A 62 0.89 -0.83 4.04
C ARG A 62 0.32 0.59 4.10
N ASN A 63 1.18 1.58 4.34
CA ASN A 63 0.77 2.97 4.34
C ASN A 63 0.40 3.41 2.90
N SER A 64 -0.87 3.74 2.66
CA SER A 64 -1.31 4.37 1.40
C SER A 64 -0.60 5.70 1.13
N SER A 65 0.03 6.29 2.15
CA SER A 65 0.68 7.61 2.13
C SER A 65 2.21 7.58 1.97
N ALA A 66 2.87 6.41 2.02
CA ALA A 66 4.33 6.31 1.97
C ALA A 66 4.77 5.34 0.87
N ARG A 67 4.70 5.78 -0.40
CA ARG A 67 5.34 5.05 -1.50
C ARG A 67 6.86 5.29 -1.48
N ASN A 68 7.60 4.25 -1.87
CA ASN A 68 9.00 4.22 -2.32
C ASN A 68 10.08 3.92 -1.27
N ALA A 69 10.25 2.66 -0.93
CA ALA A 69 11.59 2.09 -0.75
C ALA A 69 11.57 0.62 -1.20
N GLU A 70 12.31 0.34 -2.27
CA GLU A 70 12.67 -0.96 -2.85
C GLU A 70 11.71 -1.65 -3.83
N GLU A 71 11.99 -1.36 -5.10
CA GLU A 71 11.76 -2.23 -6.26
C GLU A 71 12.48 -3.58 -6.12
N ARG A 72 11.77 -4.68 -6.46
CA ARG A 72 12.17 -5.76 -7.38
C ARG A 72 11.17 -6.91 -7.23
N ALA A 73 10.67 -7.61 -8.24
CA ALA A 73 10.80 -7.52 -9.69
C ALA A 73 9.70 -8.44 -10.26
N THR A 74 8.92 -7.98 -11.24
CA THR A 74 8.54 -8.81 -12.42
C THR A 74 8.12 -7.83 -13.51
N THR A 75 8.87 -7.85 -14.59
CA THR A 75 8.72 -7.09 -15.83
C THR A 75 7.44 -7.48 -16.55
N THR A 76 6.63 -6.50 -16.92
CA THR A 76 5.86 -6.52 -18.17
C THR A 76 5.76 -5.07 -18.62
N GLU A 77 6.29 -4.79 -19.82
CA GLU A 77 6.23 -3.47 -20.44
C GLU A 77 4.77 -3.13 -20.73
N VAL A 78 4.19 -2.33 -19.84
CA VAL A 78 2.96 -1.62 -20.10
C VAL A 78 3.30 -0.18 -19.77
N GLU A 79 3.13 0.72 -20.73
CA GLU A 79 3.29 2.16 -20.49
C GLU A 79 2.59 2.51 -19.18
N PRO A 80 3.29 3.16 -18.22
CA PRO A 80 2.73 3.41 -16.92
C PRO A 80 1.59 4.41 -17.12
N LEU A 81 0.36 3.88 -17.12
CA LEU A 81 -0.84 4.68 -16.97
C LEU A 81 -0.63 5.58 -15.76
N PRO A 82 -1.00 6.87 -15.85
CA PRO A 82 -0.78 7.81 -14.76
C PRO A 82 -1.39 7.24 -13.48
N THR A 83 -0.62 7.27 -12.40
CA THR A 83 -1.14 6.86 -11.10
C THR A 83 -2.31 7.77 -10.76
N VAL A 84 -3.52 7.21 -10.68
CA VAL A 84 -4.73 7.92 -10.27
C VAL A 84 -4.98 7.62 -8.79
N ASP A 85 -4.89 8.64 -7.95
CA ASP A 85 -5.37 8.57 -6.57
C ASP A 85 -6.80 9.13 -6.54
N ILE A 86 -7.74 8.30 -6.08
CA ILE A 86 -9.16 8.66 -5.95
C ILE A 86 -9.44 8.95 -4.48
N GLY A 87 -9.68 10.22 -4.16
CA GLY A 87 -10.11 10.66 -2.83
C GLY A 87 -11.63 10.77 -2.75
N PHE A 88 -12.23 10.14 -1.75
CA PHE A 88 -13.63 10.38 -1.37
C PHE A 88 -13.65 11.23 -0.11
N CYS A 89 -14.21 12.45 -0.20
CA CYS A 89 -14.44 13.28 0.97
C CYS A 89 -15.83 12.94 1.55
N ASN A 90 -15.88 12.57 2.83
CA ASN A 90 -17.12 12.23 3.54
C ASN A 90 -17.80 13.47 4.11
N ASP A 91 -18.03 14.51 3.30
CA ASP A 91 -18.95 15.56 3.71
C ASP A 91 -19.67 16.19 2.51
N SER A 92 -21.01 16.05 2.56
CA SER A 92 -22.14 16.65 1.85
C SER A 92 -22.08 17.20 0.40
N ASP A 93 -20.93 17.30 -0.26
CA ASP A 93 -20.81 17.72 -1.66
C ASP A 93 -20.32 16.56 -2.54
N LYS A 94 -21.11 16.21 -3.56
CA LYS A 94 -20.83 15.14 -4.54
C LYS A 94 -19.70 15.52 -5.51
N VAL A 95 -18.55 15.90 -4.99
CA VAL A 95 -17.38 16.27 -5.77
C VAL A 95 -16.33 15.18 -5.61
N MET A 96 -15.99 14.55 -6.74
CA MET A 96 -14.96 13.51 -6.80
C MET A 96 -13.67 14.14 -7.31
N TYR A 97 -12.59 14.03 -6.53
CA TYR A 97 -11.28 14.52 -6.92
C TYR A 97 -10.44 13.38 -7.50
N PHE A 98 -9.88 13.62 -8.69
CA PHE A 98 -8.90 12.75 -9.32
C PHE A 98 -7.54 13.45 -9.30
N SER A 99 -6.59 12.89 -8.57
CA SER A 99 -5.20 13.35 -8.60
C SER A 99 -4.39 12.40 -9.47
N PHE A 100 -3.71 12.94 -10.48
CA PHE A 100 -2.83 12.17 -11.35
C PHE A 100 -1.39 12.66 -11.21
N ARG A 101 -0.46 11.72 -11.10
CA ARG A 101 0.97 12.00 -11.30
C ARG A 101 1.32 11.73 -12.75
N VAL A 102 1.71 12.78 -13.47
CA VAL A 102 2.09 12.72 -14.89
C VAL A 102 3.48 13.34 -15.02
N ASN A 103 4.34 12.74 -15.85
CA ASN A 103 5.65 13.31 -16.18
C ASN A 103 5.47 14.63 -16.97
N SER A 104 6.37 15.59 -16.81
CA SER A 104 6.36 16.89 -17.51
C SER A 104 6.17 16.76 -19.02
N ASP A 105 6.79 15.77 -19.66
CA ASP A 105 6.73 15.62 -21.12
C ASP A 105 5.37 15.08 -21.58
N GLN A 106 4.80 14.16 -20.79
CA GLN A 106 3.48 13.59 -21.05
C GLN A 106 2.38 14.64 -20.84
N ILE A 107 2.44 15.44 -19.77
CA ILE A 107 1.45 16.49 -19.54
C ILE A 107 1.57 17.59 -20.60
N CYS A 108 2.78 17.96 -21.01
CA CYS A 108 2.98 18.90 -22.11
C CYS A 108 2.36 18.38 -23.42
N THR A 109 2.55 17.10 -23.74
CA THR A 109 1.96 16.47 -24.93
C THR A 109 0.44 16.45 -24.87
N LEU A 110 -0.11 16.12 -23.71
CA LEU A 110 -1.56 16.05 -23.48
C LEU A 110 -2.22 17.44 -23.56
N MET A 111 -1.57 18.46 -22.99
CA MET A 111 -2.04 19.86 -23.05
C MET A 111 -1.95 20.46 -24.45
N LYS A 112 -0.93 20.10 -25.23
CA LYS A 112 -0.82 20.47 -26.66
C LYS A 112 -1.95 19.83 -27.48
N ARG A 113 -2.23 18.53 -27.29
CA ARG A 113 -3.35 17.84 -27.97
C ARG A 113 -4.72 18.42 -27.61
N ALA A 114 -4.89 18.87 -26.37
CA ALA A 114 -6.13 19.46 -25.90
C ALA A 114 -6.33 20.93 -26.33
N ASN A 115 -5.42 21.51 -27.13
CA ASN A 115 -5.41 22.94 -27.51
C ASN A 115 -5.48 23.88 -26.29
N ARG A 116 -4.94 23.44 -25.14
CA ARG A 116 -5.00 24.18 -23.86
C ARG A 116 -3.67 24.82 -23.48
N CYS A 117 -2.61 24.54 -24.24
CA CYS A 117 -1.33 25.24 -24.18
C CYS A 117 -0.94 25.70 -25.59
N TYR A 118 -1.03 27.00 -25.83
CA TYR A 118 -0.32 27.67 -26.91
C TYR A 118 0.87 28.37 -26.25
N LEU A 119 2.07 27.81 -26.46
CA LEU A 119 3.31 28.55 -26.31
C LEU A 119 3.58 29.29 -27.61
#